data_AF-A0A959XTP6-F1
#
_entry.id   AF-A0A959XTP6-F1
#
_cell.length_a   1.000
_cell.length_b   1.000
_cell.length_c   1.000
_cell.angle_alpha   90.00
_cell.angle_beta   90.00
_cell.angle_gamma   90.00
#
_symmetry.space_group_name_H-M   'P 1'
#
loop_
_entity.id
_entity.type
_entity.pdbx_description
1 polymer ?
#
loop_
_entity_poly.entity_id
_entity_poly.type
_entity_poly.pdbx_seq_one_letter_code
_entity_poly.pdbx_strand_id
1 'polypeptide(L)'
;THGTDAQRDVAGTRMLWAGDVNFDGTVKYTGANNDRDPILQTIGGSAATNTVDGYLQGDVNMDGTAKYTGAGNDRDIILQNIGGVVPTNTRVEQVP
;
A
#
# COMPACT_ATOMS: atom_id res chain seq x y z
N THR A 1 8.30 17.02 13.28
CA THR A 1 8.15 15.65 12.75
C THR A 1 8.87 14.73 13.70
N HIS A 2 8.21 13.71 14.22
CA HIS A 2 8.79 12.81 15.22
C HIS A 2 9.24 11.51 14.55
N GLY A 3 10.48 11.08 14.84
CA GLY A 3 11.10 9.86 14.30
C GLY A 3 11.89 10.04 12.99
N THR A 4 12.66 9.01 12.63
CA THR A 4 13.76 9.08 11.64
C THR A 4 13.29 9.14 10.19
N ASP A 5 12.12 8.55 9.87
CA ASP A 5 11.59 8.44 8.50
C ASP A 5 10.06 8.61 8.44
N ALA A 6 9.55 9.57 9.21
CA ALA A 6 8.11 9.81 9.35
C ALA A 6 7.40 10.21 8.05
N GLN A 7 8.12 10.77 7.07
CA GLN A 7 7.55 11.32 5.84
C GLN A 7 8.41 10.97 4.62
N ARG A 8 7.75 10.78 3.48
CA ARG A 8 8.40 10.60 2.18
C ARG A 8 8.56 11.95 1.48
N ASP A 9 9.73 12.24 0.93
CA ASP A 9 9.90 13.40 0.05
C ASP A 9 9.46 13.05 -1.37
N VAL A 10 8.56 13.86 -1.94
CA VAL A 10 8.14 13.79 -3.33
C VAL A 10 8.29 15.19 -3.92
N ALA A 11 9.36 15.38 -4.70
CA ALA A 11 9.70 16.65 -5.34
C ALA A 11 9.76 17.84 -4.35
N GLY A 12 10.36 17.65 -3.18
CA GLY A 12 10.49 18.69 -2.14
C GLY A 12 9.25 18.89 -1.27
N THR A 13 8.17 18.14 -1.53
CA THR A 13 6.98 18.11 -0.66
C THR A 13 7.05 16.89 0.23
N ARG A 14 6.88 17.10 1.55
CA ARG A 14 6.80 16.00 2.51
C ARG A 14 5.40 15.42 2.53
N MET A 15 5.30 14.13 2.25
CA MET A 15 4.06 13.36 2.21
C MET A 15 4.07 12.25 3.25
N LEU A 16 2.88 11.78 3.63
CA LEU A 16 2.75 10.53 4.40
C LEU A 16 3.07 9.32 3.50
N TRP A 17 3.37 8.19 4.13
CA TRP A 17 3.61 6.95 3.42
C TRP A 17 2.29 6.32 3.00
N ALA A 18 2.19 5.87 1.74
CA ALA A 18 1.04 5.12 1.24
C ALA A 18 1.16 3.63 1.59
N GLY A 19 0.07 2.88 1.45
CA GLY A 19 0.08 1.43 1.51
C GLY A 19 -0.32 0.79 2.85
N ASP A 20 -0.70 1.59 3.85
CA ASP A 20 -1.51 1.09 4.97
C ASP A 20 -2.97 1.05 4.50
N VAL A 21 -3.35 -0.08 3.93
CA VAL A 21 -4.67 -0.26 3.28
C VAL A 21 -5.71 -0.61 4.32
N ASN A 22 -5.33 -1.29 5.40
CA ASN A 22 -6.24 -1.71 6.46
C ASN A 22 -6.34 -0.71 7.61
N PHE A 23 -5.56 0.38 7.59
CA PHE A 23 -5.50 1.46 8.57
C PHE A 23 -5.10 0.98 9.97
N ASP A 24 -4.20 -0.01 10.06
CA ASP A 24 -3.68 -0.54 11.32
C ASP A 24 -2.42 0.18 11.83
N GLY A 25 -1.95 1.20 11.09
CA GLY A 25 -0.76 1.98 11.39
C GLY A 25 0.54 1.25 11.06
N THR A 26 0.50 0.10 10.38
CA THR A 26 1.66 -0.70 10.02
C THR A 26 1.55 -1.32 8.64
N VAL A 27 2.32 -0.79 7.68
CA VAL A 27 2.45 -1.34 6.33
C VAL A 27 3.17 -2.69 6.36
N LYS A 28 2.52 -3.75 5.86
CA LYS A 28 3.07 -5.11 5.70
C LYS A 28 2.64 -5.73 4.38
N TYR A 29 3.55 -6.43 3.72
CA TYR A 29 3.25 -7.17 2.50
C TYR A 29 2.84 -8.63 2.74
N THR A 30 3.32 -9.26 3.81
CA THR A 30 2.98 -10.66 4.17
C THR A 30 2.62 -10.78 5.65
N GLY A 31 2.09 -11.95 6.03
CA GLY A 31 1.64 -12.24 7.40
C GLY A 31 0.16 -11.91 7.61
N ALA A 32 -0.29 -12.06 8.85
CA ALA A 32 -1.64 -11.64 9.26
C ALA A 32 -1.76 -10.11 9.20
N ASN A 33 -2.95 -9.61 8.83
CA ASN A 33 -3.23 -8.18 8.66
C ASN A 33 -2.21 -7.51 7.72
N ASN A 34 -1.91 -8.17 6.60
CA ASN A 34 -1.14 -7.55 5.54
C ASN A 34 -2.05 -6.62 4.71
N ASP A 35 -1.43 -5.66 4.03
CA ASP A 35 -2.14 -4.63 3.29
C ASP A 35 -2.50 -5.05 1.85
N ARG A 36 -1.89 -6.13 1.36
CA ARG A 36 -2.17 -6.60 -0.01
C ARG A 36 -3.52 -7.33 -0.08
N ASP A 37 -3.93 -8.03 0.97
CA ASP A 37 -5.16 -8.84 0.94
C ASP A 37 -6.43 -8.00 0.76
N PRO A 38 -6.59 -6.82 1.42
CA PRO A 38 -7.70 -5.90 1.12
C PRO A 38 -7.75 -5.41 -0.33
N ILE A 39 -6.60 -5.26 -1.02
CA ILE A 39 -6.56 -4.94 -2.45
C ILE A 39 -7.17 -6.09 -3.26
N LEU A 40 -6.79 -7.34 -2.96
CA LEU A 40 -7.37 -8.51 -3.62
C LEU A 40 -8.88 -8.60 -3.37
N GLN A 41 -9.34 -8.31 -2.15
CA GLN A 41 -10.76 -8.28 -1.81
C GLN A 41 -11.52 -7.21 -2.61
N THR A 42 -10.92 -6.03 -2.78
CA THR A 42 -11.50 -4.93 -3.56
C THR A 42 -11.81 -5.35 -5.01
N ILE A 43 -10.97 -6.19 -5.62
CA ILE A 43 -11.16 -6.68 -7.00
C ILE A 43 -11.98 -7.99 -7.11
N GLY A 44 -12.66 -8.40 -6.03
CA GLY A 44 -13.52 -9.60 -6.01
C GLY A 44 -12.90 -10.83 -5.34
N GLY A 45 -11.75 -10.69 -4.67
CA GLY A 45 -11.23 -11.61 -3.66
C GLY A 45 -10.65 -12.94 -4.16
N SER A 46 -10.71 -13.22 -5.46
CA SER A 46 -10.32 -14.52 -6.03
C SER A 46 -9.44 -14.39 -7.27
N ALA A 47 -9.93 -13.71 -8.31
CA ALA A 47 -9.16 -13.48 -9.53
C ALA A 47 -8.27 -12.24 -9.39
N ALA A 48 -6.96 -12.46 -9.28
CA ALA A 48 -5.93 -11.43 -9.17
C ALA A 48 -5.79 -10.52 -10.42
N THR A 49 -6.44 -10.90 -11.53
CA THR A 49 -6.42 -10.18 -12.81
C THR A 49 -7.61 -9.24 -12.98
N ASN A 50 -8.58 -9.27 -12.06
CA ASN A 50 -9.69 -8.33 -12.10
C ASN A 50 -9.22 -6.92 -11.77
N THR A 51 -9.96 -5.95 -12.31
CA THR A 51 -9.80 -4.53 -12.00
C THR A 51 -11.17 -3.96 -11.63
N VAL A 52 -11.19 -2.96 -10.76
CA VAL A 52 -12.42 -2.25 -10.41
C VAL A 52 -12.14 -0.76 -10.47
N ASP A 53 -12.95 -0.06 -11.26
CA ASP A 53 -12.84 1.38 -11.40
C ASP A 53 -13.50 2.11 -10.22
N GLY A 54 -12.88 3.20 -9.79
CA GLY A 54 -13.28 4.04 -8.68
C GLY A 54 -12.14 4.30 -7.70
N TYR A 55 -12.29 5.36 -6.91
CA TYR A 55 -11.43 5.63 -5.76
C TYR A 55 -11.86 4.75 -4.60
N LEU A 56 -11.23 3.58 -4.53
CA LEU A 56 -11.55 2.52 -3.57
C LEU A 56 -10.46 2.44 -2.51
N GLN A 57 -10.76 1.79 -1.39
CA GLN A 57 -9.76 1.54 -0.36
C GLN A 57 -8.52 0.80 -0.91
N GLY A 58 -8.73 -0.12 -1.86
CA GLY A 58 -7.64 -0.83 -2.54
C GLY A 58 -6.95 -0.08 -3.69
N ASP A 59 -7.39 1.14 -4.04
CA ASP A 59 -6.71 2.03 -4.99
C ASP A 59 -5.65 2.86 -4.25
N VAL A 60 -4.47 2.26 -4.08
CA VAL A 60 -3.36 2.80 -3.27
C VAL A 60 -2.62 3.90 -4.00
N ASN A 61 -2.59 3.81 -5.33
CA ASN A 61 -1.91 4.79 -6.17
C ASN A 61 -2.80 6.01 -6.51
N MET A 62 -4.10 5.95 -6.16
CA MET A 62 -5.12 6.96 -6.41
C MET A 62 -5.27 7.30 -7.90
N ASP A 63 -5.16 6.29 -8.78
CA ASP A 63 -5.34 6.42 -10.23
C ASP A 63 -6.78 6.18 -10.69
N GLY A 64 -7.68 5.81 -9.76
CA GLY A 64 -9.08 5.55 -10.03
C GLY A 64 -9.36 4.13 -10.53
N THR A 65 -8.40 3.21 -10.48
CA THR A 65 -8.60 1.79 -10.81
C THR A 65 -7.80 0.89 -9.86
N ALA A 66 -8.49 0.20 -8.96
CA ALA A 66 -7.89 -0.81 -8.09
C ALA A 66 -7.52 -2.07 -8.88
N LYS A 67 -6.26 -2.51 -8.76
CA LYS A 67 -5.73 -3.72 -9.43
C LYS A 67 -4.63 -4.41 -8.62
N TYR A 68 -4.68 -5.74 -8.58
CA TYR A 68 -3.74 -6.56 -7.80
C TYR A 68 -2.51 -7.05 -8.60
N THR A 69 -2.60 -7.12 -9.92
CA THR A 69 -1.50 -7.54 -10.81
C THR A 69 -1.42 -6.65 -12.04
N GLY A 70 -0.38 -6.85 -12.86
CA GLY A 70 -0.11 -6.03 -14.04
C GLY A 70 0.69 -4.76 -13.72
N ALA A 71 0.91 -3.95 -14.75
CA ALA A 71 1.65 -2.70 -14.61
C ALA A 71 0.88 -1.69 -13.75
N GLY A 72 1.58 -1.00 -12.86
CA GLY A 72 1.00 0.03 -11.99
C GLY A 72 0.08 -0.51 -10.88
N ASN A 73 0.16 -1.80 -10.56
CA ASN A 73 -0.68 -2.41 -9.52
C ASN A 73 -0.44 -1.81 -8.13
N ASP A 74 -1.48 -1.87 -7.31
CA ASP A 74 -1.52 -1.23 -6.00
C ASP A 74 -0.65 -1.96 -4.96
N ARG A 75 -0.55 -3.29 -5.07
CA ARG A 75 0.22 -4.09 -4.11
C ARG A 75 1.72 -3.81 -4.17
N ASP A 76 2.26 -3.43 -5.32
CA ASP A 76 3.68 -3.17 -5.49
C ASP A 76 4.11 -1.92 -4.70
N ILE A 77 3.20 -0.97 -4.46
CA ILE A 77 3.46 0.20 -3.61
C ILE A 77 3.73 -0.22 -2.17
N ILE A 78 2.96 -1.18 -1.65
CA ILE A 78 3.17 -1.75 -0.31
C ILE A 78 4.58 -2.37 -0.25
N LEU A 79 4.93 -3.20 -1.23
CA LEU A 79 6.24 -3.85 -1.28
C LEU A 79 7.38 -2.82 -1.34
N GLN A 80 7.25 -1.79 -2.17
CA GLN A 80 8.23 -0.70 -2.27
C GLN A 80 8.41 0.03 -0.93
N ASN A 81 7.32 0.31 -0.22
CA ASN A 81 7.37 1.08 1.03
C ASN A 81 7.96 0.31 2.23
N ILE A 82 8.03 -1.03 2.16
CA ILE A 82 8.71 -1.87 3.16
C ILE A 82 10.16 -2.25 2.76
N GLY A 83 10.69 -1.73 1.66
CA GLY A 83 12.07 -1.99 1.22
C GLY A 83 12.21 -2.75 -0.11
N GLY A 84 11.12 -2.91 -0.87
CA GLY A 84 11.09 -3.22 -2.30
C GLY A 84 11.35 -4.68 -2.71
N VAL A 85 12.16 -5.42 -1.95
CA VAL A 85 12.54 -6.81 -2.31
C VAL A 85 12.33 -7.81 -1.19
N VAL A 86 12.28 -7.37 0.07
CA VAL A 86 12.08 -8.24 1.23
C VAL A 86 10.63 -8.12 1.70
N PRO A 87 9.75 -9.11 1.41
CA PRO A 87 8.31 -9.01 1.68
C PRO A 87 7.94 -9.18 3.16
N THR A 88 8.91 -9.50 4.01
CA THR A 88 8.75 -9.70 5.46
C THR A 88 9.08 -8.46 6.27
N ASN A 89 9.63 -7.41 5.64
CA ASN A 89 9.81 -6.14 6.31
C ASN A 89 8.45 -5.51 6.59
N THR A 90 8.41 -4.69 7.63
CA THR A 90 7.23 -3.89 7.98
C THR A 90 7.65 -2.44 8.14
N ARG A 91 6.68 -1.53 7.98
CA ARG A 91 6.87 -0.14 8.29
C ARG A 91 5.76 0.35 9.21
N VAL A 92 6.13 0.77 10.41
CA VAL A 92 5.19 1.37 11.37
C VAL A 92 5.10 2.87 11.10
N GLU A 93 3.88 3.38 11.06
CA GLU A 93 3.61 4.81 10.97
C GLU A 93 4.18 5.54 12.20
N GLN A 94 4.75 6.72 11.99
CA GLN A 94 5.33 7.49 13.08
C GLN A 94 4.35 8.58 13.50
N VAL A 95 3.68 8.35 14.63
CA VAL A 95 2.82 9.34 15.27
C VAL A 95 3.64 10.45 15.94
N PRO A 96 3.10 11.68 16.01
CA PRO A 96 3.71 12.79 16.74
C PRO A 96 3.96 12.49 18.23
#